data_AF-A0A940TVP1-F1
#
_entry.id   AF-A0A940TVP1-F1
#
_cell.length_a   1.000
_cell.length_b   1.000
_cell.length_c   1.000
_cell.angle_alpha   90.00
_cell.angle_beta   90.00
_cell.angle_gamma   90.00
#
_symmetry.space_group_name_H-M   'P 1'
#
loop_
_entity.id
_entity.type
_entity.pdbx_description
1 polymer ?
#
loop_
_entity_poly.entity_id
_entity_poly.type
_entity_poly.pdbx_seq_one_letter_code
_entity_poly.pdbx_strand_id
1 'polypeptide(L)'
;MTEYIIISVASGILFGILDGVINANPLAQKLYDAYKPIAKTSINPIVGIVIDLVYGFVMAGAFLLLYNSLPGETGLIKGISFGLLVWFFRVVMNVASQWVMFKVPVQTLLYSLIAGLGEMLILGVLYGLTLKPAM
;
A
#
# COMPACT_ATOMS: atom_id res chain seq x y z
N MET A 1 -17.67 -11.63 -9.66
CA MET A 1 -17.25 -12.35 -8.42
C MET A 1 -15.91 -13.06 -8.59
N THR A 2 -15.73 -13.93 -9.59
CA THR A 2 -14.46 -14.65 -9.81
C THR A 2 -13.28 -13.71 -10.03
N GLU A 3 -13.44 -12.70 -10.90
CA GLU A 3 -12.42 -11.67 -11.16
C GLU A 3 -12.01 -10.93 -9.87
N TYR A 4 -12.99 -10.46 -9.09
CA TYR A 4 -12.75 -9.82 -7.80
C TYR A 4 -11.89 -10.69 -6.86
N ILE A 5 -12.20 -11.98 -6.72
CA ILE A 5 -11.45 -12.88 -5.86
C ILE A 5 -10.02 -13.06 -6.37
N ILE A 6 -9.84 -13.32 -7.67
CA ILE A 6 -8.52 -13.52 -8.28
C ILE A 6 -7.66 -12.28 -8.08
N ILE A 7 -8.19 -11.10 -8.40
CA ILE A 7 -7.44 -9.85 -8.29
C ILE A 7 -7.16 -9.49 -6.84
N SER A 8 -8.07 -9.77 -5.90
CA SER A 8 -7.85 -9.56 -4.47
C SER A 8 -6.71 -10.42 -3.91
N VAL A 9 -6.63 -11.69 -4.33
CA VAL A 9 -5.54 -12.57 -3.94
C VAL A 9 -4.23 -12.12 -4.58
N ALA A 10 -4.26 -11.81 -5.88
CA ALA A 10 -3.08 -11.34 -6.61
C ALA A 10 -2.53 -10.03 -6.01
N SER A 11 -3.40 -9.09 -5.66
CA SER A 11 -3.00 -7.83 -5.03
C SER A 11 -2.48 -8.02 -3.61
N GLY A 12 -3.05 -8.94 -2.83
CA GLY A 12 -2.54 -9.28 -1.51
C GLY A 12 -1.15 -9.93 -1.55
N ILE A 13 -0.91 -10.81 -2.52
CA ILE A 13 0.44 -11.36 -2.77
C ILE A 13 1.39 -10.25 -3.19
N LEU A 14 0.94 -9.35 -4.08
CA LEU A 14 1.75 -8.22 -4.53
C LEU A 14 2.09 -7.26 -3.37
N PHE A 15 1.15 -7.01 -2.46
CA PHE A 15 1.39 -6.28 -1.21
C PHE A 15 2.56 -6.88 -0.42
N GLY A 16 2.49 -8.17 -0.09
CA GLY A 16 3.53 -8.82 0.69
C GLY A 16 4.90 -8.85 -0.01
N ILE A 17 4.92 -8.98 -1.34
CA ILE A 17 6.16 -8.88 -2.13
C ILE A 17 6.73 -7.47 -2.04
N LEU A 18 5.91 -6.44 -2.27
CA LEU A 18 6.34 -5.05 -2.23
C LEU A 18 6.82 -4.67 -0.83
N ASP A 19 6.12 -5.09 0.22
CA ASP A 19 6.54 -4.88 1.61
C ASP A 19 7.87 -5.57 1.91
N GLY A 20 8.06 -6.80 1.42
CA GLY A 20 9.34 -7.48 1.52
C GLY A 20 10.46 -6.70 0.85
N VAL A 21 10.26 -6.26 -0.40
CA VAL A 21 11.27 -5.52 -1.18
C VAL A 21 11.60 -4.16 -0.55
N ILE A 22 10.57 -3.42 -0.14
CA ILE A 22 10.69 -2.08 0.44
C ILE A 22 11.32 -2.13 1.83
N ASN A 23 10.98 -3.11 2.66
CA ASN A 23 11.42 -3.11 4.06
C ASN A 23 12.67 -3.98 4.31
N ALA A 24 12.95 -4.99 3.47
CA ALA A 24 14.10 -5.88 3.67
C ALA A 24 15.40 -5.42 3.00
N ASN A 25 15.39 -4.37 2.17
CA ASN A 25 16.61 -3.89 1.55
C ASN A 25 17.56 -3.18 2.56
N PRO A 26 18.88 -3.20 2.34
CA PRO A 26 19.85 -2.68 3.31
C PRO A 26 19.68 -1.19 3.64
N LEU A 27 19.23 -0.39 2.68
CA LEU A 27 19.01 1.04 2.88
C LEU A 27 17.82 1.27 3.81
N ALA A 28 16.72 0.55 3.59
CA ALA A 28 15.54 0.60 4.45
C ALA A 28 15.86 0.18 5.89
N GLN A 29 16.58 -0.94 6.07
CA GLN A 29 16.98 -1.39 7.41
C GLN A 29 17.78 -0.32 8.16
N LYS A 30 18.75 0.32 7.49
CA LYS A 30 19.53 1.41 8.09
C LYS A 30 18.67 2.63 8.47
N LEU A 31 17.68 2.97 7.65
CA LEU A 31 16.78 4.10 7.92
C LEU A 31 15.77 3.77 9.04
N TYR A 32 15.28 2.54 9.09
CA TYR A 32 14.30 2.08 10.08
C TYR A 32 14.91 1.68 11.41
N ASP A 33 16.24 1.68 11.55
CA ASP A 33 16.92 1.54 12.83
C ASP A 33 16.46 2.56 13.88
N ALA A 34 15.97 3.73 13.44
CA ALA A 34 15.36 4.74 14.32
C ALA A 34 14.14 4.21 15.10
N TYR A 35 13.47 3.18 14.59
CA TYR A 35 12.31 2.55 15.22
C TYR A 35 12.66 1.39 16.16
N LYS A 36 13.92 0.96 16.23
CA LYS A 36 14.36 -0.15 17.12
C LYS A 36 13.82 -0.07 18.56
N PRO A 37 13.76 1.10 19.23
CA PRO A 37 13.26 1.18 20.59
C PRO A 37 11.78 0.81 20.77
N ILE A 38 10.97 0.93 19.71
CA ILE A 38 9.53 0.66 19.73
C ILE A 38 9.15 -0.58 18.91
N ALA A 39 10.09 -1.12 18.12
CA ALA A 39 9.86 -2.28 17.27
C ALA A 39 9.75 -3.57 18.10
N LYS A 40 8.87 -4.48 17.67
CA LYS A 40 8.80 -5.82 18.23
C LYS A 40 10.08 -6.60 17.89
N THR A 41 10.57 -7.39 18.85
CA THR A 41 11.79 -8.21 18.70
C THR A 41 11.59 -9.41 17.78
N SER A 42 10.36 -9.92 17.67
CA SER A 42 10.00 -11.03 16.80
C SER A 42 8.76 -10.70 15.98
N ILE A 43 8.84 -10.95 14.67
CA ILE A 43 7.73 -10.80 13.73
C ILE A 43 7.21 -12.19 13.39
N ASN A 44 5.88 -12.36 13.34
CA ASN A 44 5.26 -13.59 12.82
C ASN A 44 4.99 -13.40 11.31
N PRO A 45 5.75 -14.06 10.43
CA PRO A 45 5.61 -13.86 8.98
C PRO A 45 4.25 -14.36 8.45
N ILE A 46 3.66 -15.38 9.06
CA ILE A 46 2.35 -15.91 8.66
C ILE A 46 1.26 -14.86 8.90
N VAL A 47 1.33 -14.14 10.03
CA VAL A 47 0.38 -13.07 10.34
C VAL A 47 0.52 -11.92 9.34
N GLY A 48 1.75 -11.56 8.95
CA GLY A 48 1.99 -10.55 7.90
C GLY A 48 1.31 -10.92 6.59
N ILE A 49 1.55 -12.14 6.09
CA ILE A 49 0.95 -12.64 4.84
C ILE A 49 -0.59 -12.61 4.90
N VAL A 50 -1.18 -13.04 6.02
CA VAL A 50 -2.64 -13.01 6.18
C VAL A 50 -3.17 -11.57 6.13
N ILE A 51 -2.47 -10.62 6.76
CA ILE A 51 -2.83 -9.20 6.73
C ILE A 51 -2.75 -8.66 5.30
N ASP A 52 -1.70 -8.98 4.54
CA ASP A 52 -1.54 -8.53 3.16
C ASP A 52 -2.66 -9.06 2.25
N LEU A 53 -3.03 -10.34 2.42
CA LEU A 53 -4.17 -10.93 1.72
C LEU A 53 -5.47 -10.20 2.05
N VAL A 54 -5.74 -9.92 3.33
CA VAL A 54 -6.92 -9.16 3.74
C VAL A 54 -6.92 -7.75 3.11
N TYR A 55 -5.77 -7.07 3.12
CA TYR A 55 -5.64 -5.77 2.46
C TYR A 55 -5.92 -5.86 0.96
N GLY A 56 -5.51 -6.94 0.28
CA GLY A 56 -5.83 -7.18 -1.12
C GLY A 56 -7.34 -7.15 -1.39
N PHE A 57 -8.13 -7.86 -0.58
CA PHE A 57 -9.60 -7.85 -0.68
C PHE A 57 -10.23 -6.50 -0.35
N VAL A 58 -9.77 -5.85 0.73
CA VAL A 58 -10.30 -4.56 1.17
C VAL A 58 -10.04 -3.49 0.11
N MET A 59 -8.82 -3.45 -0.44
CA MET A 59 -8.41 -2.46 -1.42
C MET A 59 -9.11 -2.65 -2.77
N ALA A 60 -9.20 -3.89 -3.26
CA ALA A 60 -9.96 -4.20 -4.47
C ALA A 60 -11.45 -3.83 -4.30
N GLY A 61 -12.03 -4.09 -3.13
CA GLY A 61 -13.41 -3.74 -2.81
C GLY A 61 -13.63 -2.24 -2.76
N ALA A 62 -12.75 -1.51 -2.06
CA ALA A 62 -12.77 -0.07 -1.99
C ALA A 62 -12.63 0.58 -3.39
N PHE A 63 -11.76 0.04 -4.24
CA PHE A 63 -11.62 0.52 -5.62
C PHE A 63 -12.92 0.39 -6.40
N LEU A 64 -13.59 -0.78 -6.34
CA LEU A 64 -14.86 -1.00 -7.03
C LEU A 64 -15.98 -0.10 -6.50
N LEU A 65 -16.05 0.08 -5.17
CA LEU A 65 -17.04 0.98 -4.55
C LEU A 65 -16.86 2.43 -4.99
N LEU A 66 -15.62 2.88 -5.13
CA LEU A 66 -15.30 4.25 -5.53
C LEU A 66 -15.19 4.42 -7.04
N TYR A 67 -15.25 3.34 -7.84
CA TYR A 67 -14.92 3.36 -9.27
C TYR A 67 -15.63 4.47 -10.06
N ASN A 68 -16.93 4.63 -9.84
CA ASN A 68 -17.74 5.63 -10.54
C ASN A 68 -17.43 7.06 -10.09
N SER A 69 -16.97 7.24 -8.85
CA SER A 69 -16.62 8.54 -8.27
C SER A 69 -15.17 8.94 -8.53
N LEU A 70 -14.30 7.98 -8.90
CA LEU A 70 -12.91 8.25 -9.21
C LEU A 70 -12.77 9.06 -10.51
N PRO A 71 -11.91 10.09 -10.54
CA PRO A 71 -11.70 10.89 -11.73
C PRO A 71 -11.06 10.07 -12.86
N GLY A 72 -11.37 10.45 -14.10
CA GLY A 72 -10.85 9.82 -15.31
C GLY A 72 -11.86 8.98 -16.07
N GLU A 73 -11.70 8.94 -17.38
CA GLU A 73 -12.55 8.20 -18.32
C GLU A 73 -12.10 6.74 -18.49
N THR A 74 -10.82 6.47 -18.27
CA THR A 74 -10.23 5.12 -18.44
C THR A 74 -9.96 4.46 -17.10
N GLY A 75 -9.99 3.12 -17.08
CA GLY A 75 -9.67 2.32 -15.89
C GLY A 75 -8.28 2.63 -15.33
N LEU A 76 -7.27 2.85 -16.20
CA LEU A 76 -5.92 3.21 -15.79
C LEU A 76 -5.87 4.53 -15.02
N ILE A 77 -6.54 5.58 -15.51
CA ILE A 77 -6.56 6.90 -14.83
C ILE A 77 -7.30 6.78 -13.50
N LYS A 78 -8.39 6.01 -13.44
CA LYS A 78 -9.10 5.72 -12.18
C LYS A 78 -8.21 4.97 -11.20
N GLY A 79 -7.43 4.01 -11.69
CA GLY A 79 -6.45 3.26 -10.91
C GLY A 79 -5.35 4.14 -10.30
N ILE A 80 -4.75 5.02 -11.10
CA ILE A 80 -3.76 6.00 -10.63
C ILE A 80 -4.39 6.94 -9.59
N SER A 81 -5.61 7.42 -9.87
CA SER A 81 -6.33 8.34 -8.97
C SER A 81 -6.66 7.68 -7.63
N PHE A 82 -7.06 6.40 -7.65
CA PHE A 82 -7.25 5.61 -6.44
C PHE A 82 -5.94 5.40 -5.68
N GLY A 83 -4.86 5.03 -6.38
CA GLY A 83 -3.54 4.86 -5.77
C GLY A 83 -3.06 6.13 -5.07
N LEU A 84 -3.20 7.29 -5.72
CA LEU A 84 -2.87 8.60 -5.12
C LEU A 84 -3.75 8.93 -3.91
N LEU A 85 -5.05 8.65 -3.99
CA LEU A 85 -5.98 8.86 -2.88
C LEU A 85 -5.57 8.02 -1.67
N VAL A 86 -5.35 6.73 -1.86
CA VAL A 86 -4.98 5.84 -0.75
C VAL A 86 -3.58 6.16 -0.24
N TRP A 87 -2.63 6.48 -1.12
CA TRP A 87 -1.31 6.95 -0.71
C TRP A 87 -1.40 8.19 0.19
N PHE A 88 -2.24 9.15 -0.16
CA PHE A 88 -2.42 10.34 0.66
C PHE A 88 -2.96 9.98 2.05
N PHE A 89 -4.11 9.31 2.13
CA PHE A 89 -4.75 9.01 3.40
C PHE A 89 -3.98 8.00 4.25
N ARG A 90 -3.29 7.04 3.64
CA ARG A 90 -2.55 5.99 4.35
C ARG A 90 -1.13 6.40 4.68
N VAL A 91 -0.38 6.89 3.68
CA VAL A 91 1.07 7.08 3.79
C VAL A 91 1.39 8.51 4.22
N VAL A 92 0.88 9.51 3.51
CA VAL A 92 1.19 10.92 3.84
C VAL A 92 0.74 11.26 5.25
N MET A 93 -0.48 10.89 5.63
CA MET A 93 -0.99 11.13 6.98
C MET A 93 -0.21 10.39 8.06
N ASN A 94 0.21 9.15 7.80
CA ASN A 94 1.01 8.38 8.76
C ASN A 94 2.40 9.02 8.95
N VAL A 95 3.07 9.38 7.85
CA VAL A 95 4.37 10.06 7.87
C VAL A 95 4.29 11.40 8.59
N ALA A 96 3.26 12.20 8.33
CA ALA A 96 3.04 13.47 9.02
C ALA A 96 2.81 13.26 10.53
N SER A 97 2.04 12.23 10.91
CA SER A 97 1.84 11.89 12.31
C SER A 97 3.14 11.46 12.99
N GLN A 98 3.94 10.62 12.32
CA GLN A 98 5.24 10.18 12.85
C GLN A 98 6.22 11.33 13.01
N TRP A 99 6.22 12.28 12.07
CA TRP A 99 7.07 13.48 12.13
C TRP A 99 6.80 14.33 13.37
N VAL A 100 5.54 14.46 13.76
CA VAL A 100 5.14 15.25 14.94
C VAL A 100 5.31 14.45 16.23
N MET A 101 4.99 13.15 16.23
CA MET A 101 4.93 12.33 17.45
C MET A 101 6.27 11.73 17.86
N PHE A 102 7.19 11.47 16.93
CA PHE A 102 8.39 10.69 17.18
C PHE A 102 9.66 11.40 16.68
N LYS A 103 10.78 11.12 17.33
CA LYS A 103 12.12 11.59 16.91
C LYS A 103 12.67 10.72 15.79
N VAL A 104 12.01 10.75 14.63
CA VAL A 104 12.40 9.98 13.45
C VAL A 104 13.20 10.87 12.49
N PRO A 105 14.33 10.39 11.93
CA PRO A 105 15.07 11.13 10.91
C PRO A 105 14.20 11.45 9.69
N VAL A 106 14.34 12.66 9.15
CA VAL A 106 13.59 13.11 7.96
C VAL A 106 13.85 12.19 6.76
N GLN A 107 15.05 11.62 6.65
CA GLN A 107 15.39 10.66 5.59
C GLN A 107 14.52 9.41 5.64
N THR A 108 14.22 8.90 6.83
CA THR A 108 13.35 7.73 7.04
C THR A 108 11.91 8.05 6.66
N LEU A 109 11.44 9.25 6.99
CA LEU A 109 10.11 9.74 6.62
C LEU A 109 9.97 9.91 5.10
N LEU A 110 10.96 10.52 4.44
CA LEU A 110 11.00 10.67 2.99
C LEU A 110 11.04 9.32 2.26
N TYR A 111 11.84 8.37 2.78
CA TYR A 111 11.87 7.02 2.24
C TYR A 111 10.49 6.35 2.31
N SER A 112 9.85 6.39 3.49
CA SER A 112 8.51 5.82 3.69
C SER A 112 7.48 6.44 2.76
N LEU A 113 7.56 7.75 2.56
CA LEU A 113 6.66 8.51 1.69
C LEU A 113 6.78 8.08 0.21
N ILE A 114 8.01 7.97 -0.30
CA ILE A 114 8.29 7.61 -1.69
C ILE A 114 8.03 6.13 -1.94
N ALA A 115 8.46 5.25 -1.03
CA ALA A 115 8.24 3.82 -1.16
C ALA A 115 6.74 3.49 -1.14
N GLY A 116 5.99 4.10 -0.21
CA GLY A 116 4.54 3.98 -0.17
C GLY A 116 3.85 4.56 -1.40
N LEU A 117 4.39 5.60 -2.05
CA LEU A 117 3.86 6.10 -3.31
C LEU A 117 3.99 5.06 -4.42
N GLY A 118 5.18 4.47 -4.56
CA GLY A 118 5.43 3.43 -5.55
C GLY A 118 4.51 2.22 -5.36
N GLU A 119 4.39 1.75 -4.12
CA GLU A 119 3.51 0.65 -3.74
C GLU A 119 2.04 0.92 -4.14
N MET A 120 1.50 2.08 -3.75
CA MET A 120 0.10 2.42 -4.02
C MET A 120 -0.18 2.65 -5.50
N LEU A 121 0.78 3.19 -6.27
CA LEU A 121 0.62 3.35 -7.71
C LEU A 121 0.63 2.00 -8.43
N ILE A 122 1.53 1.09 -8.06
CA ILE A 122 1.57 -0.26 -8.65
C ILE A 122 0.23 -0.97 -8.44
N LEU A 123 -0.30 -0.93 -7.22
CA LEU A 123 -1.59 -1.54 -6.89
C LEU A 123 -2.77 -0.82 -7.56
N GLY A 124 -2.75 0.51 -7.56
CA GLY A 124 -3.76 1.31 -8.25
C GLY A 124 -3.82 0.99 -9.74
N VAL A 125 -2.67 0.87 -10.41
CA VAL A 125 -2.58 0.47 -11.81
C VAL A 125 -3.10 -0.96 -12.01
N LEU A 126 -2.72 -1.91 -11.15
CA LEU A 126 -3.25 -3.27 -11.20
C LEU A 126 -4.78 -3.26 -11.17
N TYR A 127 -5.39 -2.56 -10.22
CA TYR A 127 -6.85 -2.46 -10.13
C TYR A 127 -7.48 -1.75 -11.33
N GLY A 128 -6.90 -0.63 -11.77
CA GLY A 128 -7.41 0.11 -12.93
C GLY A 128 -7.40 -0.68 -14.23
N LEU A 129 -6.45 -1.60 -14.39
CA LEU A 129 -6.33 -2.44 -15.58
C LEU A 129 -7.19 -3.71 -15.51
N THR A 130 -7.50 -4.19 -14.31
CA THR A 130 -8.07 -5.53 -14.12
C THR A 130 -9.45 -5.54 -13.48
N LEU A 131 -9.89 -4.48 -12.80
CA LEU A 131 -11.19 -4.42 -12.14
C LEU A 131 -12.11 -3.43 -12.84
N LYS A 132 -13.30 -3.89 -13.19
CA LYS A 132 -14.41 -3.07 -13.66
C LYS A 132 -15.67 -3.41 -12.88
N PRO A 133 -16.56 -2.43 -12.61
CA PRO A 133 -17.87 -2.72 -12.05
C PRO A 133 -18.61 -3.69 -12.97
N ALA A 134 -19.25 -4.71 -12.39
CA ALA A 134 -20.24 -5.48 -13.14
C ALA A 134 -21.39 -4.53 -13.50
N MET A 135 -21.72 -4.44 -14.79
CA MET A 135 -22.90 -3.71 -15.26
C MET A 135 -24.18 -4.34 -14.70
#